data_AF-A0A8T3XVI3-F1
#
_entry.id   AF-A0A8T3XVI3-F1
#
_cell.length_a   1.000
_cell.length_b   1.000
_cell.length_c   1.000
_cell.angle_alpha   90.00
_cell.angle_beta   90.00
_cell.angle_gamma   90.00
#
_symmetry.space_group_name_H-M   'P 1'
#
loop_
_entity.id
_entity.type
_entity.pdbx_description
1 polymer ?
#
loop_
_entity_poly.entity_id
_entity_poly.type
_entity_poly.pdbx_seq_one_letter_code
_entity_poly.pdbx_strand_id
1 'polypeptide(L)'
;MKTNITSVIKVVKLLEDHPQGLWLREIARQLKMNPDTVKRALESIGDFVERRGVNEEMPMTLPNLPVYWKLKPSYNTAGILRFLKTTKRLKEIGK
;
A
#
# COMPACT_ATOMS: atom_id res chain seq x y z
N MET A 1 -1.04 12.24 12.62
CA MET A 1 0.15 12.56 11.78
C MET A 1 -0.20 12.22 10.33
N LYS A 2 -0.17 13.18 9.40
CA LYS A 2 -0.77 13.07 8.06
C LYS A 2 0.06 12.16 7.14
N THR A 3 -0.56 11.16 6.52
CA THR A 3 0.05 10.37 5.43
C THR A 3 0.34 11.29 4.24
N ASN A 4 1.57 11.29 3.75
CA ASN A 4 1.95 12.11 2.60
C ASN A 4 1.41 11.47 1.31
N ILE A 5 0.54 12.18 0.60
CA ILE A 5 -0.10 11.67 -0.61
C ILE A 5 0.93 11.24 -1.66
N THR A 6 2.04 11.98 -1.79
CA THR A 6 3.13 11.66 -2.72
C THR A 6 3.74 10.28 -2.45
N SER A 7 3.85 9.90 -1.16
CA SER A 7 4.31 8.57 -0.76
C SER A 7 3.35 7.48 -1.22
N VAL A 8 2.04 7.72 -1.09
CA VAL A 8 1.01 6.79 -1.57
C VAL A 8 1.11 6.59 -3.08
N ILE A 9 1.22 7.68 -3.86
CA ILE A 9 1.35 7.59 -5.33
C ILE A 9 2.56 6.74 -5.73
N LYS A 10 3.72 6.98 -5.10
CA LYS A 10 4.95 6.23 -5.40
C LYS A 10 4.80 4.74 -5.11
N VAL A 11 4.19 4.39 -3.97
CA VAL A 11 3.95 2.99 -3.59
C VAL A 11 2.99 2.32 -4.56
N VAL A 12 1.86 2.95 -4.88
CA VAL A 12 0.86 2.38 -5.80
C VAL A 12 1.47 2.13 -7.17
N LYS A 13 2.21 3.12 -7.71
CA LYS A 13 2.87 2.98 -9.01
C LYS A 13 3.88 1.85 -9.03
N LEU A 14 4.68 1.71 -7.98
CA LEU A 14 5.64 0.61 -7.90
C LEU A 14 4.95 -0.77 -7.89
N LEU A 15 3.85 -0.91 -7.14
CA LEU A 15 3.08 -2.15 -7.12
C LEU A 15 2.40 -2.46 -8.45
N GLU A 16 2.02 -1.43 -9.22
CA GLU A 16 1.46 -1.59 -10.56
C GLU A 16 2.52 -2.13 -11.55
N ASP A 17 3.75 -1.62 -11.45
CA ASP A 17 4.88 -2.12 -12.24
C ASP A 17 5.33 -3.55 -11.83
N HIS A 18 4.89 -4.03 -10.65
CA HIS A 18 5.25 -5.34 -10.09
C HIS A 18 3.99 -6.15 -9.73
N PRO A 19 3.24 -6.65 -10.74
CA PRO A 19 1.95 -7.31 -10.54
C PRO A 19 2.03 -8.60 -9.71
N GLN A 20 3.20 -9.22 -9.59
CA GLN A 20 3.44 -10.31 -8.65
C GLN A 20 3.23 -9.84 -7.21
N GLY A 21 3.67 -8.62 -6.86
CA GLY A 21 3.75 -8.06 -5.52
C GLY A 21 5.19 -7.95 -5.02
N LEU A 22 5.41 -7.21 -3.94
CA LEU A 22 6.72 -6.96 -3.35
C LEU A 22 6.68 -7.04 -1.82
N TRP A 23 7.84 -7.38 -1.23
CA TRP A 23 8.03 -7.32 0.22
C TRP A 23 8.10 -5.88 0.70
N LEU A 24 7.57 -5.58 1.90
CA LEU A 24 7.62 -4.23 2.47
C LEU A 24 9.03 -3.61 2.46
N ARG A 25 10.04 -4.39 2.85
CA ARG A 25 11.44 -3.95 2.88
C ARG A 25 11.99 -3.67 1.48
N GLU A 26 11.52 -4.40 0.49
CA GLU A 26 11.92 -4.20 -0.90
C GLU A 26 11.32 -2.92 -1.48
N ILE A 27 10.03 -2.67 -1.23
CA ILE A 27 9.35 -1.41 -1.58
C ILE A 27 10.10 -0.22 -0.95
N ALA A 28 10.43 -0.33 0.34
CA ALA A 28 11.19 0.70 1.07
C ALA A 28 12.56 0.97 0.44
N ARG A 29 13.29 -0.09 0.09
CA ARG A 29 14.60 0.00 -0.58
C ARG A 29 14.50 0.65 -1.95
N GLN A 30 13.57 0.20 -2.80
CA GLN A 30 13.42 0.71 -4.16
C GLN A 30 12.99 2.19 -4.18
N LEU A 31 12.10 2.58 -3.27
CA LEU A 31 11.63 3.97 -3.18
C LEU A 31 12.55 4.89 -2.37
N LYS A 32 13.60 4.34 -1.73
CA LYS A 32 14.47 5.05 -0.76
C LYS A 32 13.65 5.72 0.35
N MET A 33 12.71 4.96 0.92
CA MET A 33 11.77 5.43 1.94
C MET A 33 11.93 4.63 3.23
N ASN A 34 11.62 5.25 4.38
CA ASN A 34 11.53 4.52 5.65
C ASN A 34 10.42 3.44 5.55
N PRO A 35 10.68 2.18 5.95
CA PRO A 35 9.67 1.12 5.99
C PRO A 35 8.36 1.51 6.68
N ASP A 36 8.40 2.32 7.75
CA ASP A 36 7.20 2.80 8.43
C ASP A 36 6.37 3.74 7.55
N THR A 37 7.02 4.59 6.76
CA THR A 37 6.33 5.47 5.82
C THR A 37 5.64 4.66 4.72
N VAL A 38 6.32 3.62 4.21
CA VAL A 38 5.75 2.71 3.22
C VAL A 38 4.57 1.93 3.81
N LYS A 39 4.73 1.39 5.03
CA LYS A 39 3.66 0.67 5.73
C LYS A 39 2.42 1.53 5.89
N ARG A 40 2.57 2.77 6.37
CA ARG A 40 1.44 3.72 6.50
C ARG A 40 0.80 4.06 5.15
N ALA A 41 1.60 4.18 4.10
CA ALA A 41 1.08 4.42 2.75
C ALA A 41 0.25 3.22 2.25
N LEU A 42 0.75 2.00 2.44
CA LEU A 42 0.04 0.75 2.10
C LEU A 42 -1.25 0.59 2.91
N GLU A 43 -1.21 0.84 4.22
CA GLU A 43 -2.39 0.80 5.09
C GLU A 43 -3.46 1.81 4.66
N SER A 44 -3.06 2.99 4.17
CA SER A 44 -4.00 4.01 3.67
C SER A 44 -4.74 3.61 2.38
N ILE A 45 -4.23 2.61 1.67
CA ILE A 45 -4.85 2.04 0.46
C ILE A 45 -5.25 0.58 0.67
N GLY A 46 -5.44 0.15 1.92
CA GLY A 46 -5.68 -1.25 2.30
C GLY A 46 -6.80 -1.93 1.50
N ASP A 47 -7.82 -1.19 1.10
CA ASP A 47 -8.93 -1.72 0.29
C ASP A 47 -8.49 -2.19 -1.10
N PHE A 48 -7.38 -1.65 -1.63
CA PHE A 48 -6.87 -1.88 -2.98
C PHE A 48 -5.70 -2.86 -3.04
N VAL A 49 -5.11 -3.19 -1.90
CA VAL A 49 -3.93 -4.05 -1.80
C VAL A 49 -4.25 -5.34 -1.05
N GLU A 50 -3.61 -6.42 -1.46
CA GLU A 50 -3.57 -7.67 -0.71
C GLU A 50 -2.32 -7.67 0.16
N ARG A 51 -2.51 -8.02 1.43
CA ARG A 51 -1.43 -8.25 2.38
C ARG A 51 -1.39 -9.74 2.67
N ARG A 52 -0.29 -10.41 2.34
CA ARG A 52 -0.05 -11.79 2.78
C ARG A 52 1.10 -11.81 3.78
N GLY A 53 0.81 -12.27 4.98
CA GLY A 53 1.82 -12.56 5.98
C GLY A 53 2.28 -14.00 5.82
N VAL A 54 3.58 -14.27 5.99
CA VAL A 54 4.11 -15.64 6.02
C VAL A 54 3.48 -16.48 7.15
N ASN A 55 2.88 -15.83 8.16
CA ASN A 55 2.16 -16.47 9.27
C ASN A 55 0.84 -17.17 8.89
N GLU A 56 0.25 -16.90 7.72
CA GLU A 56 -1.04 -17.52 7.36
C GLU A 56 -0.91 -19.04 7.11
N GLU A 57 0.31 -19.54 6.87
CA GLU A 57 0.59 -20.95 6.61
C GLU A 57 1.33 -21.65 7.77
N MET A 58 1.70 -20.94 8.84
CA MET A 58 2.49 -21.50 9.95
C MET A 58 1.78 -21.37 11.30
N PRO A 59 1.62 -22.47 12.07
CA PRO A 59 0.95 -22.46 13.38
C PRO A 59 1.76 -21.78 14.50
N MET A 60 2.92 -21.18 14.20
CA MET A 60 3.74 -20.45 15.18
C MET A 60 3.70 -18.95 14.92
N THR A 61 3.29 -18.17 15.91
CA THR A 61 3.33 -16.70 15.87
C THR A 61 4.77 -16.20 15.99
N LEU A 62 5.49 -16.18 14.86
CA LEU A 62 6.81 -15.53 14.80
C LEU A 62 6.62 -14.01 14.62
N PRO A 63 7.17 -13.18 15.54
CA PRO A 63 7.13 -11.74 15.39
C PRO A 63 8.05 -11.29 14.24
N ASN A 64 7.65 -10.24 13.51
CA ASN A 64 8.43 -9.60 12.43
C ASN A 64 8.69 -10.41 11.17
N LEU A 65 7.80 -11.32 10.80
CA LEU A 65 7.91 -11.99 9.50
C LEU A 65 7.76 -11.01 8.33
N PRO A 66 8.42 -11.29 7.19
CA PRO A 66 8.25 -10.53 5.97
C PRO A 66 6.77 -10.42 5.60
N VAL A 67 6.33 -9.21 5.27
CA VAL A 67 4.97 -8.96 4.81
C VAL A 67 5.01 -8.65 3.33
N TYR A 68 4.22 -9.42 2.58
CA TYR A 68 4.08 -9.30 1.14
C TYR A 68 2.88 -8.41 0.80
N TRP A 69 3.07 -7.52 -0.18
CA TRP A 69 2.04 -6.60 -0.63
C TRP A 69 1.89 -6.64 -2.14
N LYS A 70 0.65 -6.73 -2.60
CA LYS A 70 0.30 -6.80 -4.02
C LYS A 70 -0.93 -5.94 -4.29
N LEU A 71 -1.05 -5.34 -5.48
CA LEU A 71 -2.32 -4.77 -5.92
C LEU A 71 -3.33 -5.88 -6.25
N LYS A 72 -4.58 -5.70 -5.83
CA LYS A 72 -5.68 -6.60 -6.23
C LYS A 72 -5.85 -6.55 -7.76
N PRO A 73 -6.14 -7.67 -8.44
CA PRO A 73 -6.08 -7.84 -9.90
C PRO A 73 -7.07 -7.00 -10.74
N SER A 74 -7.81 -6.07 -10.13
CA SER A 74 -8.76 -5.17 -10.81
C SER A 74 -8.53 -3.69 -10.51
N TYR A 75 -7.44 -3.35 -9.83
CA TYR A 75 -7.12 -1.97 -9.45
C TYR A 75 -5.81 -1.52 -10.09
N ASN A 76 -5.82 -0.29 -10.60
CA ASN A 76 -4.68 0.36 -11.22
C ASN A 76 -4.43 1.71 -10.56
N THR A 77 -3.25 2.30 -10.80
CA THR A 77 -2.86 3.57 -10.17
C THR A 77 -3.86 4.67 -10.51
N ALA A 78 -4.32 4.74 -11.76
CA ALA A 78 -5.26 5.75 -12.22
C ALA A 78 -6.60 5.70 -11.47
N GLY A 79 -7.15 4.51 -11.25
CA GLY A 79 -8.40 4.26 -10.54
C GLY A 79 -8.29 4.62 -9.06
N ILE A 80 -7.19 4.20 -8.41
CA ILE A 80 -6.93 4.51 -6.99
C ILE A 80 -6.77 6.02 -6.80
N LEU A 81 -6.00 6.69 -7.68
CA LEU A 81 -5.83 8.15 -7.62
C LEU A 81 -7.14 8.91 -7.85
N ARG A 82 -7.98 8.43 -8.78
CA ARG A 82 -9.31 9.02 -9.01
C ARG A 82 -10.17 8.89 -7.77
N PHE A 83 -10.20 7.72 -7.15
CA PHE A 83 -10.94 7.49 -5.89
C PHE A 83 -10.48 8.41 -4.76
N LEU A 84 -9.16 8.52 -4.54
CA LEU A 84 -8.58 9.37 -3.50
C LEU A 84 -8.90 10.87 -3.71
N LYS A 85 -8.90 11.34 -4.97
CA LYS A 85 -9.29 12.73 -5.29
C LYS A 85 -10.78 12.98 -5.03
N THR A 86 -11.64 12.06 -5.48
CA THR A 86 -13.10 12.18 -5.31
C THR A 86 -13.50 12.15 -3.84
N THR A 87 -12.94 11.23 -3.06
CA THR A 87 -13.23 11.13 -1.62
C THR A 87 -12.81 12.36 -0.84
N LYS A 88 -11.66 12.97 -1.18
CA LYS A 88 -11.24 14.24 -0.59
C LYS A 88 -12.28 15.34 -0.85
N ARG A 89 -12.75 15.46 -2.10
CA ARG A 89 -13.75 16.44 -2.50
C ARG A 89 -15.10 16.22 -1.81
N LEU A 90 -15.53 14.98 -1.62
CA LEU A 90 -16.76 14.65 -0.89
C LEU A 90 -16.70 15.07 0.59
N LYS A 91 -15.55 14.89 1.26
CA LYS A 91 -15.36 15.36 2.64
C LYS A 91 -15.37 16.87 2.80
N GLU A 92 -15.05 17.61 1.73
CA GLU A 92 -15.10 19.07 1.71
C GLU A 92 -16.53 19.59 1.48
N ILE A 93 -17.39 18.82 0.79
CA ILE A 93 -18.79 19.17 0.52
C ILE A 93 -19.71 18.81 1.70
N GLY A 94 -19.41 17.73 2.43
CA GLY A 94 -20.20 17.29 3.58
C GLY A 94 -19.89 18.03 4.90
N LYS A 95 -19.21 19.17 4.82
CA LYS A 95 -18.82 20.02 5.96
C LYS A 95 -19.51 21.38 5.84
#